data_AF-A0A7U4E6K1-F1
#
_entry.id   AF-A0A7U4E6K1-F1
#
_cell.length_a   1.000
_cell.length_b   1.000
_cell.length_c   1.000
_cell.angle_alpha   90.00
_cell.angle_beta   90.00
_cell.angle_gamma   90.00
#
_symmetry.space_group_name_H-M   'P 1'
#
loop_
_entity.id
_entity.type
_entity.pdbx_description
1 polymer ?
#
loop_
_entity_poly.entity_id
_entity_poly.type
_entity_poly.pdbx_seq_one_letter_code
_entity_poly.pdbx_strand_id
1 'polypeptide(L)' 'MEKKKSNRNYNFISVSKDKVHYESYGKVTEIGMFYRKECLYCKVNFEARRIDTAFCTHNCQKAYRRREMRAN' A
#
# COMPACT_ATOMS: atom_id res chain seq x y z
N MET A 1 -4.71 -4.40 -28.58
CA MET A 1 -3.83 -4.66 -27.42
C MET A 1 -4.50 -4.07 -26.17
N GLU A 2 -5.21 -4.88 -25.40
CA GLU A 2 -5.70 -4.44 -24.09
C GLU A 2 -4.51 -4.22 -23.16
N LYS A 3 -4.26 -2.96 -22.79
CA LYS A 3 -3.31 -2.65 -21.72
C LYS A 3 -3.85 -3.29 -20.45
N LYS A 4 -3.29 -4.43 -20.02
CA LYS A 4 -3.50 -4.98 -18.67
C LYS A 4 -3.14 -3.86 -17.69
N LYS A 5 -4.13 -3.17 -17.14
CA LYS A 5 -3.94 -2.13 -16.13
C LYS A 5 -3.20 -2.78 -14.97
N SER A 6 -1.95 -2.37 -14.78
CA SER A 6 -1.11 -2.90 -13.71
C SER A 6 -1.70 -2.48 -12.37
N ASN A 7 -1.99 -3.44 -11.48
CA ASN A 7 -2.48 -3.19 -10.11
C ASN A 7 -1.37 -2.62 -9.19
N ARG A 8 -0.37 -1.95 -9.76
CA ARG A 8 0.78 -1.41 -9.04
C ARG A 8 0.55 0.07 -8.75
N ASN A 9 0.87 0.49 -7.54
CA ASN A 9 0.79 1.89 -7.14
C ASN A 9 2.20 2.38 -6.76
N TYR A 10 2.76 3.27 -7.57
CA TYR A 10 4.04 3.94 -7.32
C TYR A 10 3.87 5.39 -6.86
N ASN A 11 2.64 5.81 -6.52
CA ASN A 11 2.42 7.12 -5.92
C ASN A 11 2.70 7.04 -4.41
N PHE A 12 3.88 7.50 -4.03
CA PHE A 12 4.34 7.56 -2.65
C PHE A 12 4.01 8.92 -2.05
N ILE A 13 3.42 8.92 -0.86
CA ILE A 13 3.28 10.11 -0.02
C ILE A 13 4.61 10.36 0.70
N SER A 14 5.17 9.30 1.29
CA SER A 14 6.49 9.33 1.90
C SER A 14 7.13 7.94 1.88
N VAL A 15 8.45 7.92 2.00
CA VAL A 15 9.27 6.70 2.13
C VAL A 15 10.14 6.86 3.36
N SER A 16 10.17 5.85 4.21
CA SER A 16 11.06 5.80 5.37
C SER A 16 11.86 4.50 5.36
N LYS A 17 13.16 4.62 5.62
CA LYS A 17 14.05 3.48 5.83
C LYS A 17 14.23 3.28 7.32
N ASP A 18 13.96 2.05 7.76
CA ASP A 18 13.98 1.58 9.13
C ASP A 18 13.02 2.41 10.02
N LYS A 19 12.40 1.76 10.99
CA LYS A 19 11.48 2.44 11.91
C LYS A 19 11.81 2.12 13.34
N VAL A 20 11.80 3.16 14.18
CA VAL A 20 12.05 3.01 15.61
C VAL A 20 10.71 3.10 16.34
N HIS A 21 10.44 2.09 17.15
CA HIS A 21 9.30 2.01 18.06
C HIS A 21 9.82 1.90 19.49
N TYR A 22 9.09 2.49 20.43
CA TYR A 22 9.37 2.36 21.86
C TYR A 22 8.28 1.49 22.47
N GLU A 23 8.68 0.32 22.96
CA GLU A 23 7.81 -0.60 23.67
C GLU A 23 8.14 -0.61 25.16
N SER A 24 7.31 -1.27 25.97
CA SER A 24 7.46 -1.30 27.44
C SER A 24 8.81 -1.86 27.90
N TYR A 25 9.46 -2.69 27.08
CA TYR A 25 10.76 -3.31 27.34
C TYR A 25 11.93 -2.66 26.57
N GLY A 26 11.70 -1.53 25.88
CA GLY A 26 12.77 -0.74 25.28
C GLY A 26 12.55 -0.35 23.81
N LYS A 27 13.65 0.03 23.16
CA LYS A 27 13.66 0.49 21.77
C LYS A 27 13.68 -0.71 20.81
N VAL A 28 12.65 -0.83 19.98
CA VAL A 28 12.57 -1.80 18.88
C VAL A 28 12.83 -1.08 17.57
N THR A 29 13.73 -1.62 16.74
CA THR A 29 13.97 -1.08 15.39
C THR A 29 13.46 -2.08 14.36
N GLU A 30 12.42 -1.70 13.63
CA GLU A 30 11.88 -2.46 12.52
C GLU A 30 12.70 -2.14 11.27
N ILE A 31 13.56 -3.08 10.87
CA ILE A 31 14.42 -2.94 9.70
C ILE A 31 13.60 -3.11 8.41
N GLY A 32 13.80 -2.23 7.44
CA GLY A 32 13.20 -2.33 6.12
C GLY A 32 12.76 -1.01 5.51
N MET A 33 12.20 -1.10 4.30
CA MET A 33 11.60 0.04 3.61
C MET A 33 10.10 0.08 3.88
N PHE A 34 9.61 1.26 4.25
CA PHE A 34 8.21 1.52 4.51
C PHE A 34 7.74 2.62 3.57
N TYR A 35 6.67 2.31 2.85
CA TYR A 35 6.11 3.15 1.81
C TYR A 35 4.73 3.61 2.27
N ARG A 36 4.60 4.90 2.58
CA ARG A 36 3.29 5.50 2.88
C ARG A 36 2.64 5.93 1.57
N LYS A 37 1.41 5.48 1.34
CA LYS A 37 0.69 5.65 0.07
C LYS A 37 -0.80 5.81 0.29
N GLU A 38 -1.49 6.31 -0.73
CA GLU A 38 -2.94 6.32 -0.78
C GLU A 38 -3.47 5.02 -1.40
N CYS A 39 -4.51 4.42 -0.80
CA CYS A 39 -5.17 3.25 -1.38
C CYS A 39 -5.91 3.62 -2.68
N LEU A 40 -5.67 2.87 -3.76
CA LEU A 40 -6.34 3.11 -5.05
C LEU A 40 -7.87 2.98 -5.00
N TYR A 41 -8.41 2.23 -4.02
CA TYR A 41 -9.84 2.02 -3.87
C TYR A 41 -10.48 3.00 -2.87
N CYS A 42 -10.14 2.91 -1.59
CA CYS A 42 -10.82 3.66 -0.52
C CYS A 42 -10.18 5.02 -0.20
N LYS A 43 -9.08 5.39 -0.87
CA LYS A 43 -8.39 6.68 -0.69
C LYS A 43 -7.82 6.92 0.71
N VAL A 44 -7.79 5.90 1.56
CA VAL A 44 -7.15 5.96 2.87
C VAL A 44 -5.63 5.83 2.72
N ASN A 45 -4.91 6.64 3.49
CA ASN A 45 -3.46 6.55 3.61
C ASN A 45 -3.07 5.31 4.41
N PHE A 46 -2.17 4.51 3.87
CA PHE A 46 -1.69 3.30 4.51
C PHE A 46 -0.19 3.13 4.29
N GLU A 47 0.39 2.26 5.10
CA GLU A 47 1.78 1.89 4.97
C GLU A 47 1.91 0.50 4.38
N ALA A 48 2.86 0.35 3.46
CA ALA A 48 3.20 -0.92 2.85
C ALA A 48 4.70 -1.20 2.98
N ARG A 49 5.04 -2.49 3.07
CA ARG A 49 6.43 -2.96 2.98
C ARG A 49 6.90 -3.24 1.55
N ARG A 50 5.98 -3.48 0.61
CA ARG A 50 6.34 -3.71 -0.80
C ARG A 50 6.10 -2.45 -1.63
N ILE A 51 7.08 -2.13 -2.46
CA ILE A 51 7.10 -0.94 -3.33
C ILE A 51 5.92 -0.88 -4.30
N ASP A 52 5.29 -2.01 -4.64
CA ASP A 52 4.20 -2.08 -5.62
C ASP A 52 2.81 -2.20 -4.98
N THR A 53 2.73 -2.27 -3.65
CA THR A 53 1.45 -2.41 -2.94
C THR A 53 0.55 -1.22 -3.26
N ALA A 54 -0.67 -1.53 -3.70
CA ALA A 54 -1.65 -0.54 -4.16
C ALA A 54 -2.90 -0.39 -3.29
N PHE A 55 -3.13 -1.35 -2.40
CA PHE A 55 -4.35 -1.41 -1.59
C PHE A 55 -4.00 -1.58 -0.12
N CYS A 56 -4.72 -0.88 0.76
CA CYS A 56 -4.54 -1.00 2.20
C CYS A 56 -5.01 -2.35 2.74
N THR A 57 -5.93 -3.02 2.04
CA THR A 57 -6.46 -4.33 2.42
C THR A 57 -6.77 -5.19 1.20
N HIS A 58 -6.81 -6.51 1.40
CA HIS A 58 -7.24 -7.46 0.37
C HIS A 58 -8.71 -7.20 -0.07
N ASN A 59 -9.56 -6.73 0.83
CA ASN A 59 -10.94 -6.35 0.51
C ASN A 59 -10.99 -5.16 -0.44
N CYS A 60 -10.16 -4.14 -0.23
CA CYS A 60 -10.03 -3.01 -1.15
C CYS A 60 -9.55 -3.45 -2.54
N GLN A 61 -8.61 -4.40 -2.60
CA GLN A 61 -8.18 -4.98 -3.87
C GLN A 61 -9.33 -5.71 -4.59
N LYS A 62 -10.08 -6.56 -3.88
CA LYS A 62 -11.25 -7.26 -4.44
C LYS A 62 -12.32 -6.29 -4.92
N ALA A 63 -12.63 -5.28 -4.13
CA ALA A 63 -13.64 -4.28 -4.47
C ALA A 63 -13.23 -3.44 -5.69
N TYR A 64 -11.95 -3.06 -5.78
CA TYR A 64 -11.39 -2.40 -6.96
C TYR A 64 -11.55 -3.24 -8.22
N ARG A 65 -11.18 -4.53 -8.18
CA ARG A 65 -11.34 -5.45 -9.32
C ARG A 65 -12.80 -5.60 -9.74
N ARG A 66 -13.72 -5.72 -8.77
CA ARG A 66 -15.18 -5.78 -9.05
C ARG A 66 -15.68 -4.50 -9.71
N ARG A 67 -15.16 -3.33 -9.31
CA ARG A 67 -15.51 -2.05 -9.93
C ARG A 67 -15.04 -1.98 -11.37
N GLU A 68 -13.79 -2.36 -11.66
CA GLU A 68 -13.26 -2.34 -13.03
C GLU A 68 -13.99 -3.31 -13.96
N MET A 69 -14.40 -4.49 -13.47
CA MET A 69 -15.20 -5.44 -14.26
C MET A 69 -16.61 -4.94 -14.60
N ARG A 70 -17.19 -4.04 -13.79
CA ARG A 70 -18.51 -3.44 -14.05
C ARG A 70 -18.45 -2.20 -14.94
N ALA A 71 -17.26 -1.62 -15.09
CA ALA A 71 -17.05 -0.42 -15.90
C ALA A 71 -16.66 -0.74 -17.35
N ASN A 72 -16.36 -2.00 -17.64
CA ASN A 72 -16.21 -2.58 -18.97
C ASN A 72 -17.52 -3.28 -19.36
#